data_AF-A0A0D7A7E8-F1
#
_entry.id   AF-A0A0D7A7E8-F1
#
_cell.length_a   1.000
_cell.length_b   1.000
_cell.length_c   1.000
_cell.angle_alpha   90.00
_cell.angle_beta   90.00
_cell.angle_gamma   90.00
#
_symmetry.space_group_name_H-M   'P 1'
#
loop_
_entity.id
_entity.type
_entity.pdbx_description
1 polymer ?
#
loop_
_entity_poly.entity_id
_entity_poly.type
_entity_poly.pdbx_seq_one_letter_code
_entity_poly.pdbx_strand_id
1 'polypeptide(L)'
;ASPVSSIGTVYEKDQTTQSDEECGDEELERKIFKQMRLDQPTAYEEQANKDPLLHPPNPTVYPQAFALFTQNVQNNLRRMVQELEENELFEQTLLRGPERAIDEIEVQPSASDIDVLMRNMMVVPSTSNTADGPWNNKG
;
A
#
# COMPACT_ATOMS: atom_id res chain seq x y z
N ALA A 1 34.12 38.06 6.76
CA ALA A 1 34.55 36.76 6.23
C ALA A 1 33.83 35.67 7.01
N SER A 2 32.89 34.96 6.40
CA SER A 2 32.11 33.90 7.07
C SER A 2 32.73 32.53 6.80
N PRO A 3 32.93 31.66 7.81
CA PRO A 3 33.63 30.39 7.67
C PRO A 3 32.64 29.25 7.39
N VAL A 4 32.27 29.02 6.11
CA VAL A 4 31.51 27.83 5.67
C VAL A 4 32.12 27.28 4.37
N SER A 5 33.44 27.15 4.31
CA SER A 5 34.15 26.68 3.10
C SER A 5 34.44 25.18 3.08
N SER A 6 33.74 24.35 3.86
CA SER A 6 34.15 22.94 4.02
C SER A 6 33.06 21.88 3.85
N ILE A 7 31.91 22.24 3.30
CA ILE A 7 30.97 21.28 2.72
C ILE A 7 30.83 21.66 1.24
N GLY A 8 31.07 20.73 0.32
CA GLY A 8 31.10 20.97 -1.14
C GLY A 8 29.74 21.29 -1.77
N THR A 9 28.87 21.97 -1.05
CA THR A 9 27.60 22.49 -1.58
C THR A 9 27.90 23.80 -2.28
N VAL A 10 27.97 23.75 -3.62
CA VAL A 10 27.94 24.96 -4.43
C VAL A 10 26.54 25.56 -4.26
N TYR A 11 26.44 26.60 -3.45
CA TYR A 11 25.20 27.37 -3.37
C TYR A 11 24.99 28.10 -4.69
N GLU A 12 23.76 28.09 -5.18
CA GLU A 12 23.39 28.91 -6.33
C GLU A 12 23.52 30.39 -5.97
N LYS A 13 23.62 31.24 -6.99
CA LYS A 13 23.72 32.69 -6.81
C LYS A 13 22.50 33.18 -6.04
N ASP A 14 22.73 34.17 -5.16
CA ASP A 14 21.65 34.85 -4.45
C ASP A 14 20.55 35.31 -5.42
N GLN A 15 19.32 34.98 -5.07
CA GLN A 15 18.11 35.28 -5.84
C GLN A 15 17.33 36.45 -5.22
N THR A 16 17.84 37.11 -4.17
CA THR A 16 17.28 38.36 -3.66
C THR A 16 17.29 39.42 -4.76
N THR A 17 16.16 40.08 -4.97
CA THR A 17 16.07 41.21 -5.88
C THR A 17 16.36 42.50 -5.14
N GLN A 18 16.85 43.53 -5.84
CA GLN A 18 17.07 44.85 -5.23
C GLN A 18 15.79 45.43 -4.59
N SER A 19 14.62 45.09 -5.15
CA SER A 19 13.32 45.44 -4.58
C SER A 19 13.01 44.72 -3.26
N ASP A 20 13.64 43.58 -2.97
CA ASP A 20 13.46 42.86 -1.71
C ASP A 20 14.28 43.48 -0.58
N GLU A 21 15.42 44.10 -0.90
CA GLU A 21 16.26 44.82 0.05
C GLU A 21 15.68 46.19 0.43
N GLU A 22 14.89 46.79 -0.47
CA GLU A 22 14.27 48.11 -0.30
C GLU A 22 12.87 48.05 0.34
N CYS A 23 12.25 46.86 0.41
CA CYS A 23 10.94 46.65 1.04
C CYS A 23 11.07 46.42 2.56
N GLY A 24 10.03 46.81 3.31
CA GLY A 24 9.95 46.45 4.73
C GLY A 24 9.64 44.97 4.95
N ASP A 25 9.95 44.44 6.13
CA ASP A 25 9.74 43.02 6.49
C ASP A 25 8.33 42.52 6.15
N GLU A 26 7.29 43.30 6.49
CA GLU A 26 5.89 42.92 6.21
C GLU A 26 5.53 42.88 4.71
N GLU A 27 6.20 43.68 3.89
CA GLU A 27 5.97 43.70 2.43
C GLU A 27 6.68 42.52 1.77
N LEU A 28 7.89 42.22 2.23
CA LEU A 28 8.64 41.05 1.82
C LEU A 28 7.88 39.76 2.18
N GLU A 29 7.36 39.66 3.41
CA GLU A 29 6.55 38.53 3.84
C GLU A 29 5.31 38.32 2.97
N ARG A 30 4.58 39.40 2.65
CA ARG A 30 3.41 39.33 1.76
C ARG A 30 3.80 38.88 0.35
N LYS A 31 4.92 39.36 -0.18
CA LYS A 31 5.43 38.97 -1.50
C LYS A 31 5.80 37.49 -1.53
N ILE A 32 6.52 37.01 -0.53
CA ILE A 32 6.92 35.61 -0.40
C ILE A 32 5.70 34.71 -0.22
N PHE A 33 4.77 35.07 0.67
CA PHE A 33 3.56 34.30 0.92
C PHE A 33 2.72 34.14 -0.35
N LYS A 34 2.56 35.23 -1.12
CA LYS A 34 1.89 35.22 -2.42
C LYS A 34 2.65 34.40 -3.48
N GLN A 35 3.97 34.46 -3.49
CA GLN A 35 4.80 33.67 -4.40
C GLN A 35 4.67 32.17 -4.12
N MET A 36 4.62 31.79 -2.84
CA MET A 36 4.40 30.41 -2.40
C MET A 36 2.96 29.94 -2.58
N ARG A 37 2.01 30.85 -2.84
CA ARG A 37 0.57 30.56 -3.02
C ARG A 37 -0.04 29.78 -1.85
N LEU A 38 0.44 30.03 -0.64
CA LEU A 38 -0.05 29.37 0.57
C LEU A 38 -1.49 29.80 0.94
N ASP A 39 -1.98 30.88 0.34
CA ASP A 39 -3.36 31.35 0.42
C ASP A 39 -4.32 30.63 -0.54
N GLN A 40 -3.80 29.82 -1.46
CA GLN A 40 -4.61 29.14 -2.48
C GLN A 40 -4.82 27.68 -2.09
N PRO A 41 -6.05 27.15 -2.24
CA PRO A 41 -6.31 25.74 -2.05
C PRO A 41 -5.45 24.91 -2.99
N THR A 42 -4.85 23.85 -2.47
CA THR A 42 -4.17 22.84 -3.28
C THR A 42 -5.17 22.05 -4.12
N ALA A 43 -4.71 21.42 -5.20
CA ALA A 43 -5.58 20.61 -6.06
C ALA A 43 -6.35 19.51 -5.30
N TYR A 44 -5.75 18.96 -4.23
CA TYR A 44 -6.40 17.99 -3.36
C TYR A 44 -7.49 18.63 -2.50
N GLU A 45 -7.23 19.81 -1.93
CA GLU A 45 -8.22 20.56 -1.17
C GLU A 45 -9.37 21.05 -2.05
N GLU A 46 -9.08 21.50 -3.27
CA GLU A 46 -10.12 21.82 -4.25
C GLU A 46 -11.01 20.62 -4.57
N GLN A 47 -10.40 19.43 -4.74
CA GLN A 47 -11.13 18.21 -5.00
C GLN A 47 -11.96 17.76 -3.78
N ALA A 48 -11.43 17.94 -2.57
CA ALA A 48 -12.15 17.64 -1.32
C ALA A 48 -13.29 18.64 -1.04
N ASN A 49 -13.14 19.89 -1.47
CA ASN A 49 -14.15 20.94 -1.37
C ASN A 49 -15.28 20.80 -2.40
N LYS A 50 -15.13 19.95 -3.43
CA LYS A 50 -16.24 19.61 -4.32
C LYS A 50 -17.32 18.89 -3.52
N ASP A 51 -18.56 19.34 -3.68
CA ASP A 51 -19.70 18.69 -3.04
C ASP A 51 -19.72 17.20 -3.43
N PRO A 52 -19.58 16.27 -2.46
CA PRO A 52 -19.59 14.84 -2.74
C PRO A 52 -20.97 14.35 -3.19
N LEU A 53 -22.01 15.16 -3.06
CA LEU A 53 -23.37 14.77 -3.38
C LEU A 53 -23.59 14.79 -4.90
N LEU A 54 -23.73 13.59 -5.46
CA LEU A 54 -24.39 13.41 -6.75
C LEU A 54 -25.79 14.04 -6.67
N HIS A 55 -26.02 15.14 -7.37
CA HIS A 55 -27.35 15.77 -7.43
C HIS A 55 -28.33 14.81 -8.12
N PRO A 56 -29.34 14.28 -7.41
CA PRO A 56 -30.31 13.41 -8.04
C PRO A 56 -31.15 14.23 -9.04
N PRO A 57 -31.48 13.66 -10.21
CA PRO A 57 -32.41 14.31 -11.12
C PRO A 57 -33.78 14.46 -10.43
N ASN A 58 -34.52 15.53 -10.74
CA ASN A 58 -35.81 15.79 -10.11
C ASN A 58 -36.79 14.62 -10.41
N PRO A 59 -37.32 13.93 -9.39
CA PRO A 59 -38.14 12.73 -9.58
C PRO A 59 -39.50 13.02 -10.22
N THR A 60 -40.03 14.24 -10.03
CA THR A 60 -41.31 14.66 -10.63
C THR A 60 -41.16 14.96 -12.12
N VAL A 61 -40.02 15.52 -12.52
CA VAL A 61 -39.77 15.91 -13.92
C VAL A 61 -39.17 14.74 -14.73
N TYR A 62 -38.29 13.94 -14.12
CA TYR A 62 -37.56 12.87 -14.78
C TYR A 62 -37.59 11.55 -13.97
N PRO A 63 -38.76 10.90 -13.85
CA PRO A 63 -38.91 9.71 -13.02
C PRO A 63 -38.02 8.54 -13.47
N GLN A 64 -37.84 8.34 -14.78
CA GLN A 64 -36.98 7.28 -15.33
C GLN A 64 -35.51 7.53 -15.03
N ALA A 65 -35.03 8.77 -15.22
CA ALA A 65 -33.64 9.13 -14.92
C ALA A 65 -33.34 8.99 -13.43
N PHE A 66 -34.30 9.34 -12.56
CA PHE A 66 -34.19 9.17 -11.11
C PHE A 66 -34.14 7.69 -10.69
N ALA A 67 -34.95 6.84 -11.32
CA ALA A 67 -34.91 5.40 -11.06
C ALA A 67 -33.54 4.79 -11.44
N LEU A 68 -33.02 5.12 -12.63
CA LEU A 68 -31.70 4.67 -13.08
C LEU A 68 -30.57 5.20 -12.20
N PHE A 69 -30.65 6.48 -11.81
CA PHE A 69 -29.72 7.09 -10.87
C PHE A 69 -29.67 6.32 -9.56
N THR A 70 -30.84 6.07 -8.96
CA THR A 70 -30.95 5.35 -7.68
C THR A 70 -30.43 3.92 -7.80
N GLN A 71 -30.74 3.23 -8.90
CA GLN A 71 -30.24 1.88 -9.16
C GLN A 71 -28.71 1.86 -9.25
N ASN A 72 -28.11 2.81 -9.99
CA ASN A 72 -26.65 2.91 -10.12
C ASN A 72 -25.98 3.21 -8.79
N VAL A 73 -26.55 4.12 -7.99
CA VAL A 73 -26.03 4.42 -6.64
C VAL A 73 -26.08 3.17 -5.76
N GLN A 74 -27.21 2.45 -5.74
CA GLN A 74 -27.35 1.21 -4.96
C GLN A 74 -26.37 0.12 -5.40
N ASN A 75 -26.19 -0.07 -6.70
CA ASN A 75 -25.26 -1.07 -7.23
C ASN A 75 -23.80 -0.74 -6.86
N ASN A 76 -23.40 0.53 -6.99
CA ASN A 76 -22.06 0.97 -6.61
C ASN A 76 -21.82 0.81 -5.10
N LEU A 77 -22.80 1.18 -4.27
CA LEU A 77 -22.71 0.98 -2.82
C LEU A 77 -22.55 -0.50 -2.46
N ARG A 78 -23.37 -1.39 -3.04
CA ARG A 78 -23.26 -2.84 -2.79
C ARG A 78 -21.89 -3.38 -3.20
N ARG A 79 -21.38 -2.95 -4.36
CA ARG A 79 -20.06 -3.35 -4.84
C ARG A 79 -18.95 -2.88 -3.89
N MET A 80 -18.99 -1.63 -3.44
CA MET A 80 -17.99 -1.08 -2.52
C MET A 80 -18.03 -1.79 -1.16
N VAL A 81 -19.22 -2.11 -0.65
CA VAL A 81 -19.37 -2.89 0.59
C VAL A 81 -18.75 -4.28 0.41
N GLN A 82 -19.02 -4.95 -0.71
CA GLN A 82 -18.41 -6.26 -0.97
C GLN A 82 -16.88 -6.18 -1.04
N GLU A 83 -16.33 -5.15 -1.69
CA GLU A 83 -14.87 -4.93 -1.75
C GLU A 83 -14.27 -4.70 -0.35
N LEU A 84 -14.97 -3.96 0.52
CA LEU A 84 -14.54 -3.76 1.91
C LEU A 84 -14.59 -5.05 2.71
N GLU A 85 -15.63 -5.86 2.56
CA GLU A 85 -15.75 -7.18 3.20
C GLU A 85 -14.64 -8.13 2.74
N GLU A 86 -14.32 -8.15 1.44
CA GLU A 86 -13.23 -8.93 0.86
C GLU A 86 -11.86 -8.48 1.39
N ASN A 87 -11.64 -7.16 1.49
CA ASN A 87 -10.42 -6.59 2.06
C ASN A 87 -10.29 -6.91 3.55
N GLU A 88 -11.36 -6.82 4.33
CA GLU A 88 -11.36 -7.20 5.74
C GLU A 88 -11.03 -8.69 5.91
N LEU A 89 -11.62 -9.57 5.10
CA LEU A 89 -11.31 -11.00 5.11
C LEU A 89 -9.84 -11.27 4.74
N PHE A 90 -9.33 -10.55 3.73
CA PHE A 90 -7.93 -10.65 3.32
C PHE A 90 -6.98 -10.20 4.43
N GLU A 91 -7.23 -9.04 5.03
CA GLU A 91 -6.45 -8.52 6.16
C GLU A 91 -6.51 -9.48 7.35
N GLN A 92 -7.69 -10.00 7.69
CA GLN A 92 -7.85 -10.99 8.76
C GLN A 92 -7.05 -12.25 8.46
N THR A 93 -7.06 -12.74 7.22
CA THR A 93 -6.29 -13.92 6.80
C THR A 93 -4.79 -13.66 6.86
N LEU A 94 -4.36 -12.48 6.45
CA LEU A 94 -2.96 -12.06 6.48
C LEU A 94 -2.44 -11.90 7.91
N LEU A 95 -3.21 -11.22 8.78
CA LEU A 95 -2.90 -11.01 10.20
C LEU A 95 -2.97 -12.30 11.01
N ARG A 96 -3.87 -13.22 10.65
CA ARG A 96 -3.93 -14.55 11.27
C ARG A 96 -2.69 -15.39 10.95
N GLY A 97 -1.96 -15.06 9.88
CA GLY A 97 -0.69 -15.65 9.51
C GLY A 97 -0.74 -17.17 9.26
N PRO A 98 0.31 -17.75 8.68
CA PRO A 98 0.46 -19.20 8.58
C PRO A 98 0.74 -19.89 9.94
N GLU A 99 0.80 -19.17 11.07
CA GLU A 99 1.05 -19.79 12.38
C GLU A 99 -0.01 -20.86 12.74
N ARG A 100 -1.27 -20.67 12.34
CA ARG A 100 -2.28 -21.74 12.49
C ARG A 100 -2.20 -22.84 11.43
N ALA A 101 -1.61 -22.57 10.27
CA ALA A 101 -1.31 -23.64 9.32
C ALA A 101 -0.12 -24.49 9.83
N ILE A 102 0.79 -23.95 10.64
CA ILE A 102 1.87 -24.73 11.25
C ILE A 102 1.32 -25.53 12.45
N ASP A 103 0.43 -24.94 13.25
CA ASP A 103 -0.19 -25.63 14.39
C ASP A 103 -1.24 -26.70 13.99
N GLU A 104 -1.97 -26.52 12.87
CA GLU A 104 -2.90 -27.54 12.34
C GLU A 104 -2.20 -28.56 11.41
N ILE A 105 -0.99 -28.28 10.94
CA ILE A 105 -0.12 -29.23 10.21
C ILE A 105 0.92 -29.88 11.16
N GLU A 106 0.86 -29.67 12.47
CA GLU A 106 1.33 -30.71 13.38
C GLU A 106 0.27 -31.82 13.40
N VAL A 107 0.28 -32.63 12.35
CA VAL A 107 -0.16 -34.03 12.47
C VAL A 107 0.76 -34.64 13.52
N GLN A 108 0.40 -34.50 14.80
CA GLN A 108 0.95 -35.39 15.81
C GLN A 108 0.67 -36.79 15.28
N PRO A 109 1.69 -37.62 15.01
CA PRO A 109 1.44 -38.98 14.65
C PRO A 109 0.81 -39.61 15.89
N SER A 110 -0.52 -39.74 15.89
CA SER A 110 -1.27 -40.52 16.88
C SER A 110 -1.06 -42.01 16.61
N ALA A 111 0.19 -42.42 16.43
CA ALA A 111 0.59 -43.80 16.45
C ALA A 111 0.92 -44.11 17.91
N SER A 112 -0.01 -44.76 18.60
CA SER A 112 0.25 -45.36 19.91
C SER A 112 1.23 -46.55 19.85
N ASP A 113 1.72 -46.87 18.65
CA ASP A 113 2.58 -48.00 18.36
C ASP A 113 3.94 -47.51 17.82
N ILE A 114 4.97 -47.63 18.66
CA ILE A 114 6.32 -47.13 18.43
C ILE A 114 6.98 -47.82 17.23
N ASP A 115 6.61 -49.09 16.97
CA ASP A 115 7.18 -49.87 15.87
C ASP A 115 6.74 -49.34 14.49
N VAL A 116 5.52 -48.80 14.39
CA VAL A 116 5.00 -48.19 13.15
C VAL A 116 5.68 -46.84 12.88
N LEU A 117 5.95 -46.06 13.93
CA LEU A 117 6.69 -44.80 13.83
C LEU A 117 8.12 -45.03 13.30
N MET A 118 8.83 -46.00 13.89
CA MET A 118 10.20 -46.33 13.47
C MET A 118 10.26 -46.88 12.04
N ARG A 119 9.27 -47.67 11.63
CA ARG A 119 9.17 -48.16 10.25
C ARG A 119 9.00 -47.03 9.25
N ASN A 120 8.17 -46.04 9.55
CA ASN A 120 7.91 -44.91 8.66
C ASN A 120 9.10 -43.95 8.55
N MET A 121 9.90 -43.79 9.61
CA MET A 121 11.11 -42.96 9.57
C MET A 121 12.31 -43.63 8.88
N MET A 122 12.34 -44.98 8.78
CA MET A 122 13.43 -45.70 8.12
C MET A 122 13.29 -45.83 6.60
N VAL A 123 12.18 -45.38 6.00
CA VAL A 123 12.02 -45.36 4.54
C VAL A 123 12.59 -44.04 4.00
N VAL A 124 13.90 -44.01 3.81
CA VAL A 124 14.55 -43.05 2.91
C VAL A 124 14.00 -43.26 1.49
N PRO A 125 13.69 -42.19 0.72
CA PRO A 125 13.31 -42.35 -0.68
C PRO A 125 14.49 -43.00 -1.41
N SER A 126 14.30 -44.26 -1.83
CA SER A 126 15.25 -44.95 -2.69
C SER A 126 15.26 -44.24 -4.04
N THR A 127 16.08 -43.22 -4.19
CA THR A 127 16.46 -42.71 -5.50
C THR A 127 17.41 -43.74 -6.11
N SER A 128 16.84 -44.77 -6.72
CA SER A 128 17.53 -45.60 -7.70
C SER A 128 17.77 -44.73 -8.94
N ASN A 129 18.81 -43.90 -8.89
CA ASN A 129 19.41 -43.34 -10.10
C ASN A 129 20.91 -43.55 -10.00
N THR A 130 21.35 -44.51 -10.81
CA THR A 130 22.72 -44.82 -11.18
C THR A 130 23.54 -43.56 -11.48
N ALA A 131 24.67 -43.40 -10.79
CA ALA A 131 25.79 -42.61 -11.26
C ALA A 131 27.08 -43.32 -10.83
N ASP A 132 27.69 -44.05 -11.78
CA ASP A 132 29.06 -44.52 -11.68
C ASP A 132 29.98 -43.30 -11.52
N GLY A 133 30.45 -43.07 -10.30
CA GLY A 133 31.45 -42.04 -10.00
C GLY A 133 32.87 -42.52 -10.35
N PRO A 134 33.79 -41.59 -10.67
CA PRO A 134 35.13 -41.88 -11.22
C PRO A 134 36.11 -42.56 -10.23
N TRP A 135 35.64 -42.93 -9.04
CA TRP A 135 36.46 -43.46 -7.95
C TRP A 135 36.44 -44.99 -7.85
N ASN A 136 35.69 -45.67 -8.72
CA ASN A 136 35.61 -47.13 -8.70
C ASN A 136 36.75 -47.75 -9.51
N ASN A 137 37.99 -47.55 -9.06
CA ASN A 137 39.16 -48.23 -9.60
C ASN A 137 39.71 -49.18 -8.53
N LYS A 138 39.47 -50.47 -8.70
CA LYS A 138 39.98 -51.53 -7.83
C LYS A 138 41.43 -51.82 -8.20
N GLY A 139 42.35 -51.50 -7.29
CA GLY A 139 43.66 -52.14 -7.19
C GLY A 139 43.56 -53.47 -6.47
#